data_AF-A0A7C2SAW8-F1
#
_entry.id   AF-A0A7C2SAW8-F1
#
_cell.length_a   1.000
_cell.length_b   1.000
_cell.length_c   1.000
_cell.angle_alpha   90.00
_cell.angle_beta   90.00
_cell.angle_gamma   90.00
#
_symmetry.space_group_name_H-M   'P 1'
#
loop_
_entity.id
_entity.type
_entity.pdbx_description
1 polymer ?
#
loop_
_entity_poly.entity_id
_entity_poly.type
_entity_poly.pdbx_seq_one_letter_code
_entity_poly.pdbx_strand_id
1 'polypeptide(L)'
;MRADMLTSILSELNGSSADIEASAIVSTDGLMMAALLPAGMDEDRVGAMSAALLSLGDRTAKELARGGLEQVLIKGDRGYILMTHAGEDAVLTVL
;
A
#
# COMPACT_ATOMS: atom_id res chain seq x y z
N MET A 1 19.07 9.82 2.30
CA MET A 1 18.18 10.26 1.20
C MET A 1 16.72 10.04 1.61
N ARG A 2 15.73 10.58 0.89
CA ARG A 2 14.31 10.44 1.25
C ARG A 2 13.84 8.97 1.30
N ALA A 3 14.36 8.14 0.39
CA ALA A 3 14.09 6.70 0.37
C ALA A 3 14.56 6.00 1.67
N ASP A 4 15.78 6.26 2.14
CA ASP A 4 16.31 5.67 3.38
C ASP A 4 15.43 5.98 4.60
N MET A 5 14.89 7.19 4.68
CA MET A 5 13.98 7.60 5.73
C MET A 5 12.65 6.84 5.67
N LEU A 6 12.08 6.66 4.47
CA LEU A 6 10.86 5.86 4.29
C LEU A 6 11.12 4.40 4.68
N THR A 7 12.23 3.81 4.23
CA THR A 7 12.60 2.44 4.59
C THR A 7 12.78 2.27 6.11
N SER A 8 13.34 3.26 6.80
CA SER A 8 13.44 3.24 8.28
C SER A 8 12.06 3.21 8.92
N ILE A 9 11.12 4.05 8.46
CA ILE A 9 9.75 4.09 8.98
C ILE A 9 9.02 2.77 8.70
N LEU A 10 9.17 2.20 7.50
CA LEU A 10 8.60 0.89 7.17
C LEU A 10 9.19 -0.22 8.03
N SER A 11 10.48 -0.13 8.37
CA SER A 11 11.13 -1.11 9.25
C SER A 11 10.57 -1.03 10.66
N GLU A 12 10.33 0.18 11.17
CA GLU A 12 9.66 0.38 12.47
C GLU A 12 8.21 -0.14 12.43
N LEU A 13 7.49 0.08 11.34
CA LEU A 13 6.13 -0.41 11.14
C LEU A 13 6.08 -1.94 11.15
N ASN A 14 6.92 -2.62 10.36
CA ASN A 14 6.98 -4.09 10.35
C ASN A 14 7.41 -4.64 11.72
N GLY A 15 8.22 -3.91 12.48
CA GLY A 15 8.61 -4.28 13.84
C GLY A 15 7.54 -4.03 14.92
N SER A 16 6.48 -3.29 14.60
CA SER A 16 5.43 -2.91 15.58
C SER A 16 4.46 -4.04 15.89
N SER A 17 4.32 -5.02 14.99
CA SER A 17 3.51 -6.23 15.19
C SER A 17 4.11 -7.39 14.41
N ALA A 18 4.09 -8.58 15.01
CA ALA A 18 4.48 -9.82 14.34
C ALA A 18 3.52 -10.23 13.22
N ASP A 19 2.32 -9.63 13.18
CA ASP A 19 1.30 -9.89 12.16
C ASP A 19 1.53 -9.08 10.87
N ILE A 20 2.49 -8.14 10.85
CA ILE A 20 2.85 -7.40 9.64
C ILE A 20 3.97 -8.16 8.93
N GLU A 21 3.66 -8.73 7.78
CA GLU A 21 4.60 -9.50 6.96
C GLU A 21 5.43 -8.59 6.07
N ALA A 22 4.83 -7.52 5.56
CA ALA A 22 5.50 -6.57 4.69
C ALA A 22 4.80 -5.23 4.57
N SER A 23 5.54 -4.23 4.10
CA SER A 23 5.00 -2.90 3.85
C SER A 23 5.70 -2.18 2.70
N ALA A 24 4.99 -1.26 2.07
CA ALA A 24 5.49 -0.47 0.96
C ALA A 24 4.82 0.91 0.89
N ILE A 25 5.58 1.91 0.45
CA ILE A 25 5.06 3.19 0.00
C ILE A 25 5.11 3.19 -1.52
N VAL A 26 3.94 3.32 -2.15
CA VAL A 26 3.76 3.38 -3.59
C VAL A 26 3.14 4.72 -3.92
N SER A 27 3.53 5.35 -5.02
CA SER A 27 2.81 6.53 -5.51
C SER A 27 1.43 6.16 -6.06
N THR A 28 0.55 7.14 -6.21
CA THR A 28 -0.80 6.94 -6.76
C THR A 28 -0.83 6.45 -8.21
N ASP A 29 0.27 6.63 -8.95
CA ASP A 29 0.47 6.10 -10.31
C ASP A 29 1.18 4.73 -10.36
N GLY A 30 1.56 4.17 -9.20
CA GLY A 30 2.06 2.80 -9.08
C GLY A 30 3.59 2.65 -9.07
N LEU A 31 4.33 3.75 -8.93
CA LEU A 31 5.79 3.70 -8.79
C LEU A 31 6.18 3.42 -7.33
N MET A 32 7.12 2.49 -7.15
CA MET A 32 7.62 2.17 -5.82
C MET A 32 8.50 3.30 -5.27
N MET A 33 8.20 3.78 -4.06
CA MET A 33 9.00 4.82 -3.38
C MET A 33 9.91 4.22 -2.32
N ALA A 34 9.44 3.21 -1.59
CA ALA A 34 10.19 2.41 -0.63
C ALA A 34 9.43 1.13 -0.30
N ALA A 35 10.12 0.03 -0.05
CA ALA A 35 9.47 -1.24 0.25
C ALA A 35 10.31 -2.11 1.20
N LEU A 36 9.63 -2.89 2.02
CA LEU A 36 10.18 -4.02 2.79
C LEU A 36 9.29 -5.23 2.51
N LEU A 37 9.57 -5.90 1.39
CA LEU A 37 8.81 -7.03 0.89
C LEU A 37 9.55 -8.35 1.12
N PRO A 38 8.84 -9.49 1.23
CA PRO A 38 9.47 -10.80 1.36
C PRO A 38 10.17 -11.20 0.05
N ALA A 39 11.18 -12.06 0.17
CA ALA A 39 11.89 -12.59 -0.99
C ALA A 39 10.91 -13.30 -1.96
N GLY A 40 10.92 -12.86 -3.22
CA GLY A 40 10.04 -13.40 -4.27
C GLY A 40 8.82 -12.52 -4.60
N MET A 41 8.59 -11.44 -3.84
CA MET A 41 7.64 -10.40 -4.22
C MET A 41 8.34 -9.33 -5.07
N ASP A 42 7.72 -8.99 -6.20
CA ASP A 42 8.25 -8.05 -7.18
C ASP A 42 7.64 -6.66 -6.91
N GLU A 43 8.51 -5.67 -6.70
CA GLU A 43 8.11 -4.29 -6.38
C GLU A 43 7.27 -3.64 -7.49
N ASP A 44 7.61 -3.86 -8.76
CA ASP A 44 6.88 -3.30 -9.90
C ASP A 44 5.47 -3.93 -9.99
N ARG A 45 5.36 -5.23 -9.70
CA ARG A 45 4.05 -5.90 -9.64
C ARG A 45 3.19 -5.36 -8.51
N VAL A 46 3.76 -5.19 -7.31
CA VAL A 46 3.03 -4.62 -6.16
C VAL A 46 2.57 -3.21 -6.47
N GLY A 47 3.44 -2.36 -7.02
CA GLY A 47 3.11 -1.00 -7.38
C GLY A 47 1.96 -0.92 -8.40
N ALA A 48 2.03 -1.72 -9.46
CA ALA A 48 0.97 -1.79 -10.48
C ALA A 48 -0.38 -2.28 -9.90
N MET A 49 -0.36 -3.28 -9.02
CA MET A 49 -1.59 -3.76 -8.36
C MET A 49 -2.19 -2.70 -7.45
N SER A 50 -1.37 -2.01 -6.65
CA SER A 50 -1.85 -0.93 -5.76
C SER A 50 -2.50 0.19 -6.57
N ALA A 51 -1.85 0.68 -7.64
CA ALA A 51 -2.42 1.73 -8.49
C ALA A 51 -3.77 1.31 -9.12
N ALA A 52 -3.86 0.08 -9.62
CA ALA A 52 -5.09 -0.44 -10.21
C ALA A 52 -6.23 -0.53 -9.19
N LEU A 53 -5.96 -1.06 -8.00
CA LEU A 53 -6.94 -1.22 -6.93
C LEU A 53 -7.43 0.12 -6.38
N LEU A 54 -6.51 1.08 -6.18
CA LEU A 54 -6.86 2.44 -5.77
C LEU A 54 -7.74 3.11 -6.84
N SER A 55 -7.34 3.06 -8.11
CA SER A 55 -8.11 3.67 -9.21
C SER A 55 -9.53 3.12 -9.28
N LEU A 56 -9.69 1.80 -9.18
CA LEU A 56 -11.01 1.15 -9.16
C LEU A 56 -11.79 1.47 -7.88
N GLY A 57 -11.14 1.45 -6.71
CA GLY A 57 -11.77 1.76 -5.43
C GLY A 57 -12.30 3.19 -5.39
N ASP A 58 -11.51 4.13 -5.91
CA ASP A 58 -11.79 5.55 -5.91
C ASP A 58 -12.95 5.89 -6.85
N ARG A 59 -12.98 5.25 -8.03
CA ARG A 59 -14.13 5.29 -8.93
C ARG A 59 -15.38 4.67 -8.29
N THR A 60 -15.25 3.51 -7.66
CA THR A 60 -16.36 2.80 -7.02
C THR A 60 -16.97 3.61 -5.87
N ALA A 61 -16.13 4.21 -5.02
CA ALA A 61 -16.56 5.06 -3.93
C ALA A 61 -17.37 6.27 -4.43
N LYS A 62 -16.91 6.90 -5.51
CA LYS A 62 -17.62 8.00 -6.17
C LYS A 62 -18.95 7.55 -6.77
N GLU A 63 -18.95 6.50 -7.59
CA GLU A 63 -20.15 6.01 -8.28
C GLU A 63 -21.22 5.47 -7.32
N LEU A 64 -20.83 4.87 -6.20
CA LEU A 64 -21.75 4.35 -5.18
C LEU A 64 -22.08 5.36 -4.07
N ALA A 65 -21.75 6.65 -4.27
CA ALA A 65 -22.01 7.74 -3.33
C ALA A 65 -21.46 7.48 -1.92
N ARG A 66 -20.24 6.94 -1.82
CA ARG A 66 -19.48 6.77 -0.57
C ARG A 66 -18.52 7.93 -0.27
N GLY A 67 -18.31 8.86 -1.22
CA GLY A 67 -17.39 9.98 -1.07
C GLY A 67 -16.00 9.66 -1.63
N GLY A 68 -14.96 10.22 -1.01
CA GLY A 68 -13.56 9.90 -1.36
C GLY A 68 -13.15 8.55 -0.79
N LEU A 69 -12.24 7.85 -1.47
CA LEU A 69 -11.66 6.62 -0.95
C LEU A 69 -10.68 6.94 0.18
N GLU A 70 -10.94 6.40 1.37
CA GLU A 70 -9.99 6.52 2.49
C GLU A 70 -9.00 5.34 2.51
N GLN A 71 -9.49 4.13 2.24
CA GLN A 71 -8.71 2.90 2.33
C GLN A 71 -9.30 1.78 1.45
N VAL A 72 -8.46 0.85 1.04
CA VAL A 72 -8.82 -0.45 0.44
C VAL A 72 -8.40 -1.57 1.38
N LEU A 73 -9.33 -2.46 1.73
CA LEU A 73 -9.06 -3.66 2.50
C LEU A 73 -9.39 -4.90 1.65
N ILE A 74 -8.39 -5.75 1.45
CA ILE A 74 -8.55 -7.04 0.79
C ILE A 74 -8.42 -8.12 1.85
N LYS A 75 -9.42 -8.99 1.94
CA LYS A 75 -9.38 -10.18 2.80
C LYS A 75 -9.11 -11.40 1.96
N GLY A 76 -7.96 -12.02 2.17
CA GLY A 76 -7.63 -13.35 1.64
C GLY A 76 -7.98 -14.45 2.64
N ASP A 77 -7.84 -15.69 2.19
CA ASP A 77 -7.90 -16.88 3.05
C ASP A 77 -6.69 -16.99 4.00
N ARG A 78 -5.59 -16.31 3.65
CA ARG A 78 -4.31 -16.33 4.36
C ARG A 78 -3.89 -15.02 5.00
N GLY A 79 -4.75 -14.00 5.02
CA GLY A 79 -4.40 -12.71 5.61
C GLY A 79 -5.18 -11.55 5.03
N TYR A 80 -4.68 -10.33 5.28
CA TYR A 80 -5.28 -9.09 4.81
C TYR A 80 -4.25 -8.28 4.02
N ILE A 81 -4.73 -7.43 3.13
CA ILE A 81 -3.94 -6.37 2.53
C ILE A 81 -4.67 -5.08 2.80
N LEU A 82 -4.00 -4.12 3.41
CA LEU A 82 -4.51 -2.78 3.66
C LEU A 82 -3.75 -1.77 2.82
N MET A 83 -4.47 -0.94 2.08
CA MET A 83 -3.93 0.20 1.34
C MET A 83 -4.59 1.47 1.83
N THR A 84 -3.82 2.46 2.26
CA THR A 84 -4.33 3.74 2.76
C THR A 84 -3.51 4.90 2.21
N HIS A 85 -4.15 6.04 1.95
CA HIS A 85 -3.45 7.25 1.56
C HIS A 85 -2.42 7.68 2.62
N ALA A 86 -1.23 8.06 2.16
CA ALA A 86 -0.10 8.54 2.95
C ALA A 86 0.32 9.93 2.45
N GLY A 87 -0.65 10.83 2.34
CA GLY A 87 -0.55 12.11 1.64
C GLY A 87 -1.27 12.09 0.29
N GLU A 88 -1.08 13.13 -0.52
CA GLU A 88 -1.79 13.29 -1.80
C GLU A 88 -1.27 12.33 -2.88
N ASP A 89 0.05 12.13 -2.93
CA ASP A 89 0.72 11.41 -4.03
C ASP A 89 1.19 10.00 -3.65
N ALA A 90 0.92 9.53 -2.44
CA ALA A 90 1.46 8.28 -1.92
C ALA A 90 0.40 7.44 -1.19
N VAL A 91 0.61 6.13 -1.20
CA VAL A 91 -0.20 5.12 -0.55
C VAL A 91 0.70 4.16 0.21
N LEU A 92 0.36 3.92 1.47
CA LEU A 92 0.93 2.86 2.28
C LEU A 92 0.16 1.57 2.01
N THR A 93 0.90 0.53 1.63
CA THR A 93 0.40 -0.85 1.51
C THR A 93 1.02 -1.70 2.62
N VAL A 94 0.20 -2.47 3.33
CA VAL A 94 0.62 -3.39 4.40
C VAL A 94 -0.05 -4.73 4.19
N LEU A 95 0.69 -5.82 4.40
CA LEU A 95 0.19 -7.20 4.40
C LEU A 95 0.65 -7.91 5.67
#